data_AF-A0A510KA86-F1
#
_entry.id   AF-A0A510KA86-F1
#
_cell.length_a   1.000
_cell.length_b   1.000
_cell.length_c   1.000
_cell.angle_alpha   90.00
_cell.angle_beta   90.00
_cell.angle_gamma   90.00
#
_symmetry.space_group_name_H-M   'P 1'
#
loop_
_entity.id
_entity.type
_entity.pdbx_description
1 polymer ?
#
loop_
_entity_poly.entity_id
_entity_poly.type
_entity_poly.pdbx_seq_one_letter_code
_entity_poly.pdbx_strand_id
1 'polypeptide(L)'
;MKKIGILLLSILIISNIGYSEVRNINGLSFNDEIFGKGKYCKVIGSFYLMLAQSVLSEEKLGGNNPEILRQNTILTAVGEDLDKKLSKDGYNYSSQYLKNIDSYYKENCRVVNEGEIIVTENKSDNNRLLYFFYKIIMRVYLG
;
A
#
# COMPACT_ATOMS: atom_id res chain seq x y z
N MET A 1 -4.26 -24.75 11.87
CA MET A 1 -5.17 -23.70 11.37
C MET A 1 -4.70 -22.35 11.89
N LYS A 2 -3.85 -21.65 11.14
CA LYS A 2 -3.37 -20.30 11.50
C LYS A 2 -4.36 -19.29 10.91
N LYS A 3 -5.02 -18.53 11.78
CA LYS A 3 -5.99 -17.49 11.45
C LYS A 3 -5.27 -16.30 10.79
N ILE A 4 -5.08 -16.32 9.47
CA ILE A 4 -4.59 -15.15 8.72
C ILE A 4 -5.73 -14.15 8.44
N GLY A 5 -6.99 -14.61 8.53
CA GLY A 5 -8.18 -13.85 8.12
C GLY A 5 -8.64 -12.67 9.00
N ILE A 6 -7.96 -12.33 10.11
CA ILE A 6 -8.40 -11.23 11.01
C ILE A 6 -7.61 -9.92 10.79
N LEU A 7 -6.45 -9.93 10.10
CA LEU A 7 -5.52 -8.80 10.10
C LEU A 7 -5.88 -7.61 9.19
N LEU A 8 -6.75 -7.80 8.19
CA LEU A 8 -7.09 -6.76 7.20
C LEU A 8 -8.02 -5.66 7.75
N LEU A 9 -8.83 -5.97 8.77
CA LEU A 9 -9.74 -5.00 9.40
C LEU A 9 -9.00 -3.93 10.21
N SER A 10 -7.82 -4.26 10.76
CA SER A 10 -6.98 -3.32 11.51
C SER A 10 -6.26 -2.28 10.65
N ILE A 11 -6.18 -2.47 9.33
CA ILE A 11 -5.55 -1.51 8.39
C ILE A 11 -6.57 -0.47 7.90
N LEU A 12 -7.87 -0.78 7.96
CA LEU A 12 -8.97 0.13 7.62
C LEU A 12 -9.27 1.18 8.71
N ILE A 13 -8.67 1.03 9.90
CA ILE A 13 -8.69 2.07 10.93
C ILE A 13 -7.54 3.02 10.59
N ILE A 14 -7.86 4.16 9.99
CA ILE A 14 -7.38 5.51 10.34
C ILE A 14 -7.81 6.46 9.23
N SER A 15 -9.10 6.79 9.30
CA SER A 15 -9.64 8.06 8.90
C SER A 15 -9.31 9.07 10.00
N ASN A 16 -8.06 9.53 10.09
CA ASN A 16 -7.73 10.75 10.85
C ASN A 16 -6.71 11.56 10.05
N ILE A 17 -7.25 12.46 9.24
CA ILE A 17 -6.51 13.44 8.46
C ILE A 17 -5.88 14.40 9.49
N GLY A 18 -4.63 14.18 9.91
CA GLY A 18 -3.88 15.20 10.66
C GLY A 18 -2.85 14.74 11.69
N TYR A 19 -2.81 13.47 12.11
CA TYR A 19 -1.83 13.01 13.09
C TYR A 19 -0.74 12.13 12.45
N SER A 20 0.50 12.35 12.88
CA SER A 20 1.65 11.50 12.59
C SER A 20 1.56 10.28 13.50
N GLU A 21 1.45 9.09 12.91
CA GLU A 21 1.38 7.85 13.68
C GLU A 21 2.52 6.93 13.29
N VAL A 22 3.23 6.40 14.30
CA VAL A 22 4.14 5.27 14.11
C VAL A 22 3.28 4.04 13.83
N ARG A 23 3.36 3.53 12.61
CA ARG A 23 2.66 2.33 12.16
C ARG A 23 3.54 1.12 12.43
N ASN A 24 2.97 0.13 13.09
CA ASN A 24 3.52 -1.21 13.18
C ASN A 24 2.64 -2.15 12.36
N ILE A 25 3.04 -2.43 11.12
CA ILE A 25 2.28 -3.28 10.19
C ILE A 25 3.14 -4.49 9.84
N ASN A 26 2.71 -5.68 10.22
CA ASN A 26 3.38 -6.95 9.90
C ASN A 26 4.86 -7.02 10.30
N GLY A 27 5.30 -6.31 11.35
CA GLY A 27 6.71 -6.25 11.74
C GLY A 27 7.54 -5.25 10.93
N LEU A 28 6.87 -4.31 10.24
CA LEU A 28 7.44 -3.07 9.73
C LEU A 28 7.07 -1.92 10.67
N SER A 29 8.04 -1.10 11.03
CA SER A 29 7.86 0.11 11.84
C SER A 29 8.29 1.34 11.05
N PHE A 30 7.38 2.30 10.91
CA PHE A 30 7.64 3.56 10.23
C PHE A 30 6.67 4.66 10.67
N ASN A 31 7.07 5.92 10.52
CA ASN A 31 6.17 7.07 10.66
C ASN A 31 5.44 7.30 9.34
N ASP A 32 4.12 7.34 9.31
CA ASP A 32 3.37 7.51 8.05
C ASP A 32 3.60 8.84 7.31
N GLU A 33 4.24 9.83 7.96
CA GLU A 33 4.78 11.03 7.30
C GLU A 33 5.83 10.72 6.22
N ILE A 34 6.41 9.51 6.21
CA ILE A 34 7.35 9.09 5.15
C ILE A 34 6.73 9.17 3.75
N PHE A 35 5.40 9.11 3.62
CA PHE A 35 4.71 9.20 2.34
C PHE A 35 4.49 10.65 1.87
N GLY A 36 4.70 11.63 2.74
CA GLY A 36 4.47 13.05 2.46
C GLY A 36 3.11 13.57 2.93
N LYS A 37 2.95 14.90 2.88
CA LYS A 37 1.82 15.66 3.46
C LYS A 37 0.64 15.87 2.52
N GLY A 38 0.72 15.40 1.27
CA GLY A 38 -0.37 15.54 0.32
C GLY A 38 -1.63 14.80 0.79
N LYS A 39 -2.80 15.33 0.41
CA LYS A 39 -4.13 14.90 0.86
C LYS A 39 -4.32 13.38 0.85
N TYR A 40 -3.80 12.69 -0.18
CA TYR A 40 -3.92 11.24 -0.31
C TYR A 40 -2.61 10.46 -0.14
N CYS A 41 -1.51 11.11 0.21
CA CYS A 41 -0.21 10.45 0.21
C CYS A 41 -0.10 9.30 1.19
N LYS A 42 -0.61 9.49 2.42
CA LYS A 42 -0.59 8.44 3.45
C LYS A 42 -1.43 7.22 3.04
N VAL A 43 -2.62 7.46 2.49
CA VAL A 43 -3.52 6.37 2.09
C VAL A 43 -3.01 5.63 0.85
N ILE A 44 -2.45 6.35 -0.13
CA ILE A 44 -1.85 5.73 -1.32
C ILE A 44 -0.57 4.95 -0.95
N GLY A 45 0.28 5.50 -0.08
CA GLY A 45 1.46 4.78 0.42
C GLY A 45 1.09 3.48 1.15
N SER A 46 0.03 3.54 1.98
CA SER A 46 -0.53 2.34 2.63
C SER A 46 -1.11 1.35 1.63
N PHE A 47 -1.81 1.83 0.61
CA PHE A 47 -2.34 1.01 -0.48
C PHE A 47 -1.21 0.27 -1.23
N TYR A 48 -0.07 0.93 -1.51
CA TYR A 48 1.08 0.27 -2.11
C TYR A 48 1.73 -0.78 -1.19
N LEU A 49 1.76 -0.56 0.13
CA LEU A 49 2.18 -1.59 1.09
C LEU A 49 1.23 -2.80 1.06
N MET A 50 -0.09 -2.58 0.95
CA MET A 50 -1.05 -3.68 0.83
C MET A 50 -0.90 -4.44 -0.49
N LEU A 51 -0.60 -3.76 -1.60
CA LEU A 51 -0.26 -4.42 -2.87
C LEU A 51 0.99 -5.27 -2.73
N ALA A 52 2.06 -4.75 -2.12
CA ALA A 52 3.29 -5.49 -1.87
C ALA A 52 3.05 -6.75 -1.02
N GLN A 53 2.19 -6.63 0.00
CA GLN A 53 1.75 -7.76 0.82
C GLN A 53 0.98 -8.80 0.00
N SER A 54 0.13 -8.37 -0.94
CA SER A 54 -0.59 -9.30 -1.83
C SER A 54 0.37 -10.09 -2.71
N VAL A 55 1.37 -9.42 -3.31
CA VAL A 55 2.40 -10.06 -4.14
C VAL A 55 3.20 -11.08 -3.32
N LEU A 56 3.58 -10.74 -2.08
CA LEU A 56 4.26 -11.69 -1.19
C LEU A 56 3.37 -12.90 -0.85
N SER A 57 2.09 -12.67 -0.56
CA SER A 57 1.15 -13.75 -0.25
C SER A 57 0.93 -14.66 -1.46
N GLU A 58 0.84 -14.10 -2.67
CA GLU A 58 0.79 -14.83 -3.95
C GLU A 58 2.03 -15.70 -4.16
N GLU A 59 3.23 -15.17 -3.91
CA GLU A 59 4.49 -15.93 -4.00
C GLU A 59 4.50 -17.14 -3.07
N LYS A 60 3.88 -17.03 -1.88
CA LYS A 60 3.89 -18.08 -0.85
C LYS A 60 2.77 -19.10 -1.00
N LEU A 61 1.58 -18.68 -1.42
CA LEU A 61 0.36 -19.49 -1.40
C LEU A 61 -0.16 -19.86 -2.80
N GLY A 62 0.34 -19.19 -3.84
CA GLY A 62 -0.13 -19.31 -5.22
C GLY A 62 -1.35 -18.43 -5.50
N GLY A 63 -1.41 -17.86 -6.71
CA GLY A 63 -2.45 -16.89 -7.11
C GLY A 63 -3.89 -17.45 -7.13
N ASN A 64 -4.05 -18.77 -7.29
CA ASN A 64 -5.37 -19.42 -7.29
C ASN A 64 -5.89 -19.74 -5.88
N ASN A 65 -5.13 -19.41 -4.83
CA ASN A 65 -5.56 -19.63 -3.45
C ASN A 65 -6.79 -18.74 -3.14
N PRO A 66 -7.89 -19.28 -2.57
CA PRO A 66 -9.10 -18.52 -2.28
C PRO A 66 -8.89 -17.28 -1.39
N GLU A 67 -7.94 -17.33 -0.45
CA GLU A 67 -7.62 -16.20 0.42
C GLU A 67 -6.98 -15.05 -0.38
N ILE A 68 -6.11 -15.40 -1.33
CA ILE A 68 -5.47 -14.45 -2.25
C ILE A 68 -6.49 -13.82 -3.19
N LEU A 69 -7.38 -14.62 -3.79
CA LEU A 69 -8.44 -14.12 -4.65
C LEU A 69 -9.33 -13.12 -3.90
N ARG A 70 -9.69 -13.42 -2.65
CA ARG A 70 -10.46 -12.50 -1.79
C ARG A 70 -9.67 -11.22 -1.50
N GLN A 71 -8.37 -11.32 -1.20
CA GLN A 71 -7.50 -10.17 -0.97
C GLN A 71 -7.43 -9.26 -2.22
N ASN A 72 -7.27 -9.85 -3.40
CA ASN A 72 -7.20 -9.13 -4.66
C ASN A 72 -8.52 -8.40 -5.00
N THR A 73 -9.66 -9.00 -4.70
CA THR A 73 -10.97 -8.33 -4.83
C THR A 73 -11.08 -7.12 -3.90
N ILE A 74 -10.63 -7.25 -2.65
CA ILE A 74 -10.63 -6.13 -1.69
C ILE A 74 -9.70 -5.01 -2.17
N LEU A 75 -8.49 -5.36 -2.63
CA LEU A 75 -7.52 -4.39 -3.14
C LEU A 75 -8.04 -3.63 -4.35
N THR A 76 -8.71 -4.33 -5.28
CA THR A 76 -9.35 -3.71 -6.44
C THR A 76 -10.41 -2.70 -5.98
N ALA A 77 -11.30 -3.09 -5.07
CA ALA A 77 -12.34 -2.20 -4.55
C ALA A 77 -11.77 -0.96 -3.84
N VAL A 78 -10.69 -1.13 -3.05
CA VAL A 78 -9.98 -0.01 -2.41
C VAL A 78 -9.35 0.93 -3.45
N GLY A 79 -8.72 0.36 -4.48
CA GLY A 79 -8.13 1.13 -5.58
C GLY A 79 -9.17 1.94 -6.37
N GLU A 80 -10.31 1.33 -6.69
CA GLU A 80 -11.42 2.02 -7.37
C GLU A 80 -12.03 3.14 -6.53
N ASP A 81 -12.18 2.96 -5.20
CA ASP A 81 -12.67 4.01 -4.31
C ASP A 81 -11.66 5.18 -4.19
N LEU A 82 -10.35 4.87 -4.13
CA LEU A 82 -9.30 5.87 -4.18
C LEU A 82 -9.34 6.68 -5.48
N ASP A 83 -9.43 6.00 -6.61
CA ASP A 83 -9.51 6.64 -7.92
C ASP A 83 -10.76 7.54 -8.06
N LYS A 84 -11.90 7.09 -7.54
CA LYS A 84 -13.11 7.92 -7.50
C LYS A 84 -12.92 9.20 -6.69
N LYS A 85 -12.16 9.16 -5.59
CA LYS A 85 -11.82 10.36 -4.80
C LYS A 85 -10.83 11.26 -5.54
N LEU A 86 -9.82 10.69 -6.16
CA LEU A 86 -8.82 11.40 -6.96
C LEU A 86 -9.43 12.09 -8.18
N SER A 87 -10.36 11.42 -8.87
CA SER A 87 -11.10 11.96 -10.00
C SER A 87 -11.90 13.21 -9.63
N LYS A 88 -12.49 13.27 -8.42
CA LYS A 88 -13.17 14.47 -7.92
C LYS A 88 -12.23 15.65 -7.69
N ASP A 89 -10.96 15.36 -7.47
CA ASP A 89 -9.90 16.34 -7.27
C ASP A 89 -9.10 16.61 -8.58
N GLY A 90 -9.60 16.13 -9.74
CA GLY A 90 -9.05 16.44 -11.07
C GLY A 90 -8.08 15.40 -11.64
N TYR A 91 -7.81 14.29 -10.94
CA TYR A 91 -6.92 13.22 -11.40
C TYR A 91 -7.71 12.13 -12.12
N ASN A 92 -8.09 12.39 -13.38
CA ASN A 92 -8.92 11.50 -14.22
C ASN A 92 -8.26 11.18 -15.58
N TYR A 93 -6.93 11.07 -15.58
CA TYR A 93 -6.10 10.89 -16.78
C TYR A 93 -6.31 9.55 -17.50
N SER A 94 -6.85 8.54 -16.82
CA SER A 94 -7.07 7.20 -17.36
C SER A 94 -8.34 6.54 -16.83
N SER A 95 -8.89 5.61 -17.59
CA SER A 95 -9.91 4.66 -17.11
C SER A 95 -9.33 3.53 -16.23
N GLN A 96 -8.00 3.41 -16.18
CA GLN A 96 -7.32 2.47 -15.30
C GLN A 96 -7.03 3.14 -13.96
N TYR A 97 -7.73 2.71 -12.91
CA TYR A 97 -7.66 3.32 -11.57
C TYR A 97 -6.22 3.47 -11.05
N LEU A 98 -5.36 2.47 -11.28
CA LEU A 98 -3.96 2.51 -10.85
C LEU A 98 -3.17 3.66 -11.47
N LYS A 99 -3.45 4.04 -12.73
CA LYS A 99 -2.72 5.12 -13.39
C LYS A 99 -3.00 6.49 -12.75
N ASN A 100 -4.24 6.75 -12.37
CA ASN A 100 -4.60 8.01 -11.71
C ASN A 100 -3.98 8.09 -10.29
N ILE A 101 -3.96 6.95 -9.57
CA ILE A 101 -3.27 6.83 -8.28
C ILE A 101 -1.76 7.08 -8.44
N ASP A 102 -1.14 6.45 -9.44
CA ASP A 102 0.29 6.58 -9.71
C ASP A 102 0.66 8.03 -10.07
N SER A 103 -0.12 8.68 -10.94
CA SER A 103 0.04 10.10 -11.29
C SER A 103 -0.04 11.00 -10.07
N TYR A 104 -1.08 10.84 -9.23
CA TYR A 104 -1.20 11.64 -8.01
C TYR A 104 0.01 11.46 -7.10
N TYR A 105 0.43 10.21 -6.87
CA TYR A 105 1.54 9.92 -5.98
C TYR A 105 2.85 10.53 -6.49
N LYS A 106 3.12 10.40 -7.79
CA LYS A 106 4.32 10.95 -8.44
C LYS A 106 4.41 12.46 -8.30
N GLU A 107 3.29 13.17 -8.43
CA GLU A 107 3.24 14.63 -8.44
C GLU A 107 3.17 15.25 -7.03
N ASN A 108 2.56 14.56 -6.07
CA ASN A 108 2.18 15.15 -4.78
C ASN A 108 2.82 14.49 -3.56
N CYS A 109 3.39 13.30 -3.72
CA CYS A 109 3.85 12.49 -2.60
C CYS A 109 5.35 12.27 -2.62
N ARG A 110 5.89 11.88 -1.47
CA ARG A 110 7.33 11.69 -1.29
C ARG A 110 7.71 10.25 -1.69
N VAL A 111 8.79 10.13 -2.46
CA VAL A 111 9.43 8.84 -2.73
C VAL A 111 9.94 8.28 -1.41
N VAL A 112 9.46 7.11 -1.01
CA VAL A 112 10.02 6.40 0.15
C VAL A 112 11.29 5.67 -0.29
N ASN A 113 12.41 6.00 0.32
CA ASN A 113 13.71 5.40 0.05
C ASN A 113 13.93 4.13 0.89
N GLU A 114 14.87 3.31 0.43
CA GLU A 114 15.36 2.17 1.19
C GLU A 114 15.92 2.61 2.55
N GLY A 115 15.59 1.86 3.60
CA GLY A 115 16.03 2.14 4.97
C GLY A 115 15.12 3.09 5.77
N GLU A 116 14.14 3.73 5.14
CA GLU A 116 13.18 4.59 5.85
C GLU A 116 12.06 3.80 6.55
N ILE A 117 11.92 2.50 6.22
CA ILE A 117 11.03 1.57 6.92
C ILE A 117 11.89 0.53 7.64
N ILE A 118 11.67 0.38 8.95
CA ILE A 118 12.47 -0.49 9.81
C ILE A 118 11.77 -1.83 10.00
N VAL A 119 12.50 -2.93 9.79
CA VAL A 119 12.00 -4.29 10.06
C VAL A 119 12.24 -4.64 11.52
N THR A 120 11.17 -4.88 12.27
CA THR A 120 11.21 -5.19 13.71
C THR A 120 11.01 -6.67 14.03
N GLU A 121 10.39 -7.44 13.14
CA GLU A 121 10.10 -8.87 13.33
C GLU A 121 10.33 -9.68 12.04
N ASN A 122 10.39 -11.02 12.11
CA ASN A 122 10.55 -11.98 11.00
C ASN A 122 11.28 -11.42 9.76
N LYS A 123 12.60 -11.25 9.89
CA LYS A 123 13.43 -10.51 8.91
C LYS A 123 13.27 -10.99 7.47
N SER A 124 13.11 -12.29 7.23
CA SER A 124 13.05 -12.82 5.85
C SER A 124 11.80 -12.38 5.10
N ASP A 125 10.61 -12.63 5.67
CA ASP A 125 9.35 -12.25 5.03
C ASP A 125 9.22 -10.73 4.91
N ASN A 126 9.67 -10.00 5.94
CA ASN A 126 9.54 -8.54 5.96
C ASN A 126 10.55 -7.84 5.03
N ASN A 127 11.76 -8.38 4.89
CA ASN A 127 12.67 -7.90 3.84
C ASN A 127 12.09 -8.19 2.45
N ARG A 128 11.43 -9.33 2.26
CA ARG A 128 10.78 -9.66 0.97
C ARG A 128 9.58 -8.75 0.69
N LEU A 129 8.79 -8.42 1.70
CA LEU A 129 7.71 -7.44 1.63
C LEU A 129 8.25 -6.06 1.21
N LEU A 130 9.29 -5.58 1.89
CA LEU A 130 9.92 -4.29 1.56
C LEU A 130 10.49 -4.28 0.15
N TYR A 131 11.12 -5.37 -0.29
CA TYR A 131 11.57 -5.50 -1.67
C TYR A 131 10.42 -5.28 -2.68
N PHE A 132 9.27 -5.92 -2.47
CA PHE A 132 8.11 -5.71 -3.35
C PHE A 132 7.55 -4.29 -3.25
N PHE A 133 7.51 -3.71 -2.05
CA PHE A 133 7.07 -2.34 -1.85
C PHE A 133 7.97 -1.35 -2.61
N TYR A 134 9.28 -1.41 -2.43
CA TYR A 134 10.22 -0.53 -3.13
C TYR A 134 10.17 -0.73 -4.65
N LYS A 135 9.98 -1.97 -5.12
CA LYS A 135 9.76 -2.23 -6.55
C LYS A 135 8.50 -1.54 -7.09
N ILE A 136 7.41 -1.51 -6.33
CA ILE A 136 6.19 -0.79 -6.70
C ILE A 136 6.44 0.72 -6.73
N ILE A 137 7.07 1.27 -5.69
CA ILE A 137 7.40 2.71 -5.61
C ILE A 137 8.29 3.12 -6.78
N MET A 138 9.35 2.37 -7.07
CA MET A 138 10.24 2.67 -8.19
C MET A 138 9.53 2.61 -9.54
N ARG A 139 8.60 1.66 -9.74
CA ARG A 139 7.75 1.62 -10.95
C ARG A 139 6.88 2.87 -11.08
N VAL A 140 6.31 3.38 -9.99
CA VAL A 140 5.49 4.61 -10.00
C VAL A 140 6.30 5.83 -10.43
N TYR A 141 7.53 5.97 -9.95
CA TYR A 141 8.34 7.15 -10.24
C TYR A 141 9.06 7.10 -11.59
N LEU A 142 9.50 5.92 -12.03
CA LEU A 142 10.25 5.76 -13.27
C LEU A 142 9.36 5.49 -14.50
N GLY A 143 8.13 5.00 -14.31
CA GLY A 143 7.11 4.85 -15.35
C GLY A 143 6.41 6.16 -15.67
#